data_AF-A0A0R2RUD6-F1
#
_entry.id   AF-A0A0R2RUD6-F1
#
_cell.length_a   1.000
_cell.length_b   1.000
_cell.length_c   1.000
_cell.angle_alpha   90.00
_cell.angle_beta   90.00
_cell.angle_gamma   90.00
#
_symmetry.space_group_name_H-M   'P 1'
#
loop_
_entity.id
_entity.type
_entity.pdbx_description
1 polymer ?
#
loop_
_entity_poly.entity_id
_entity_poly.type
_entity_poly.pdbx_seq_one_letter_code
_entity_poly.pdbx_strand_id
1 'polypeptide(L)'
;MTPIQPKFGVFNKIYIVRKIINTVIAVVILVGAVFYAQHLIESNERVKPPVKKIIKTVFVQKAINGEVPITAQSSGTVSAKHRLELYAEVQGVFDQSAAEFRSGQAYKKNQILIGLDAREYSASLVAAKSEFQNLVIGVLPDLRLDYADAQVNLLNAQISANGAKYQAKLAELEFLQQTGQLLNVTF
;
A
#
# COMPACT_ATOMS: atom_id res chain seq x y z
N MET A 1 -43.50 124.75 -86.04
CA MET A 1 -44.05 123.53 -86.67
C MET A 1 -43.52 122.33 -85.92
N THR A 2 -44.42 121.67 -85.19
CA THR A 2 -44.57 120.24 -84.84
C THR A 2 -43.43 119.21 -85.06
N PRO A 3 -43.43 118.11 -84.27
CA PRO A 3 -42.33 117.66 -83.40
C PRO A 3 -41.60 116.42 -83.92
N ILE A 4 -40.40 116.13 -83.42
CA ILE A 4 -39.77 114.81 -83.63
C ILE A 4 -38.94 114.41 -82.39
N GLN A 5 -39.45 113.43 -81.64
CA GLN A 5 -38.76 112.67 -80.60
C GLN A 5 -37.81 111.63 -81.24
N PRO A 6 -36.65 111.32 -80.65
CA PRO A 6 -36.11 109.97 -80.80
C PRO A 6 -35.64 109.33 -79.48
N LYS A 7 -36.47 108.39 -79.01
CA LYS A 7 -36.16 107.05 -78.45
C LYS A 7 -34.91 106.90 -77.56
N PHE A 8 -35.11 107.11 -76.26
CA PHE A 8 -34.41 106.35 -75.21
C PHE A 8 -34.64 104.86 -75.42
N GLY A 9 -33.60 104.02 -75.62
CA GLY A 9 -33.89 102.59 -75.73
C GLY A 9 -32.80 101.55 -76.04
N VAL A 10 -31.49 101.83 -75.99
CA VAL A 10 -30.49 100.78 -76.32
C VAL A 10 -29.33 100.66 -75.33
N PHE A 11 -28.87 101.76 -74.70
CA PHE A 11 -27.68 101.71 -73.84
C PHE A 11 -27.89 101.03 -72.47
N ASN A 12 -29.11 101.04 -71.90
CA ASN A 12 -29.39 100.39 -70.61
C ASN A 12 -29.47 98.84 -70.74
N LYS A 13 -29.80 98.33 -71.94
CA LYS A 13 -30.03 96.90 -72.17
C LYS A 13 -28.73 96.07 -72.10
N ILE A 14 -27.62 96.58 -72.65
CA ILE A 14 -26.31 95.90 -72.59
C ILE A 14 -25.75 95.85 -71.15
N TYR A 15 -25.89 96.96 -70.40
CA TYR A 15 -25.41 97.03 -69.00
C TYR A 15 -26.21 96.10 -68.08
N ILE A 16 -27.54 96.08 -68.23
CA ILE A 16 -28.43 95.20 -67.48
C ILE A 16 -28.17 93.72 -67.83
N VAL A 17 -27.93 93.37 -69.08
CA VAL A 17 -27.66 91.97 -69.51
C VAL A 17 -26.33 91.44 -68.94
N ARG A 18 -25.23 92.23 -69.00
CA ARG A 18 -23.94 91.82 -68.39
C ARG A 18 -24.05 91.69 -66.86
N LYS A 19 -24.82 92.57 -66.21
CA LYS A 19 -25.09 92.51 -64.75
C LYS A 19 -25.88 91.25 -64.37
N ILE A 20 -26.89 90.87 -65.15
CA ILE A 20 -27.67 89.64 -64.91
C ILE A 20 -26.79 88.39 -65.07
N ILE A 21 -25.96 88.33 -66.12
CA ILE A 21 -25.06 87.18 -66.35
C ILE A 21 -24.09 86.99 -65.18
N ASN A 22 -23.45 88.06 -64.71
CA ASN A 22 -22.54 87.97 -63.57
C ASN A 22 -23.26 87.58 -62.26
N THR A 23 -24.47 88.10 -62.02
CA THR A 23 -25.25 87.70 -60.83
C THR A 23 -25.68 86.23 -60.90
N VAL A 24 -26.09 85.75 -62.09
CA VAL A 24 -26.47 84.34 -62.28
C VAL A 24 -25.25 83.42 -62.08
N ILE A 25 -24.08 83.77 -62.62
CA ILE A 25 -22.84 83.02 -62.41
C ILE A 25 -22.48 82.97 -60.92
N ALA A 26 -22.58 84.12 -60.22
CA ALA A 26 -22.30 84.17 -58.78
C ALA A 26 -23.27 83.25 -57.98
N VAL A 27 -24.56 83.26 -58.33
CA VAL A 27 -25.56 82.39 -57.69
C VAL A 27 -25.28 80.91 -57.97
N VAL A 28 -24.91 80.55 -59.21
CA VAL A 28 -24.57 79.18 -59.58
C VAL A 28 -23.35 78.66 -58.80
N ILE A 29 -22.31 79.49 -58.65
CA ILE A 29 -21.11 79.13 -57.87
C ILE A 29 -21.46 78.93 -56.39
N LEU A 30 -22.32 79.79 -55.82
CA LEU A 30 -22.77 79.70 -54.43
C LEU A 30 -23.56 78.41 -54.18
N VAL A 31 -24.48 78.06 -55.07
CA VAL A 31 -25.26 76.82 -54.98
C VAL A 31 -24.36 75.59 -55.13
N GLY A 32 -23.43 75.61 -56.08
CA GLY A 32 -22.46 74.53 -56.27
C GLY A 32 -21.57 74.30 -55.04
N ALA A 33 -21.11 75.37 -54.39
CA ALA A 33 -20.29 75.29 -53.18
C ALA A 33 -21.05 74.67 -52.00
N VAL A 34 -22.33 75.03 -51.81
CA VAL A 34 -23.17 74.45 -50.75
C VAL A 34 -23.39 72.96 -50.98
N PHE A 35 -23.66 72.55 -52.22
CA PHE A 35 -23.87 71.14 -52.57
C PHE A 35 -22.59 70.32 -52.36
N TYR A 36 -21.43 70.88 -52.73
CA TYR A 36 -20.14 70.24 -52.52
C TYR A 36 -19.76 70.11 -51.04
N ALA A 37 -20.07 71.14 -50.22
CA ALA A 37 -19.83 71.10 -48.78
C ALA A 37 -20.71 70.06 -48.08
N GLN A 38 -21.98 69.94 -48.47
CA GLN A 38 -22.88 68.90 -47.95
C GLN A 38 -22.34 67.51 -48.28
N HIS A 39 -21.89 67.28 -49.52
CA HIS A 39 -21.30 66.00 -49.94
C HIS A 39 -20.04 65.61 -49.14
N LEU A 40 -19.19 66.59 -48.78
CA LEU A 40 -17.94 66.35 -48.03
C LEU A 40 -18.16 66.07 -46.53
N ILE A 41 -19.24 66.59 -45.95
CA ILE A 41 -19.61 66.36 -44.55
C ILE A 41 -20.23 64.96 -44.41
N GLU A 42 -21.08 64.57 -45.34
CA GLU A 42 -21.76 63.28 -45.34
C GLU A 42 -20.79 62.12 -45.59
N SER A 43 -19.71 62.36 -46.35
CA SER A 43 -18.64 61.38 -46.58
C SER A 43 -17.64 61.26 -45.41
N ASN A 44 -17.90 61.85 -44.24
CA ASN A 44 -16.96 61.87 -43.11
C ASN A 44 -17.49 61.06 -41.91
N GLU A 45 -17.72 59.77 -42.11
CA GLU A 45 -17.96 58.83 -41.00
C GLU A 45 -16.65 58.53 -40.25
N ARG A 46 -16.36 59.32 -39.21
CA ARG A 46 -15.28 59.00 -38.28
C ARG A 46 -15.73 57.88 -37.35
N VAL A 47 -15.49 56.64 -37.76
CA VAL A 47 -15.69 55.45 -36.92
C VAL A 47 -14.82 55.59 -35.67
N LYS A 48 -15.43 55.87 -34.52
CA LYS A 48 -14.73 55.89 -33.23
C LYS A 48 -14.31 54.46 -32.89
N PRO A 49 -13.01 54.16 -32.71
CA PRO A 49 -12.58 52.81 -32.40
C PRO A 49 -13.17 52.35 -31.05
N PRO A 50 -13.75 51.15 -30.94
CA PRO A 50 -14.26 50.64 -29.68
C PRO A 50 -13.10 50.41 -28.69
N VAL A 51 -13.27 50.90 -27.46
CA VAL A 51 -12.27 50.76 -26.39
C VAL A 51 -12.11 49.28 -26.03
N LYS A 52 -10.96 48.71 -26.38
CA LYS A 52 -10.63 47.30 -26.10
C LYS A 52 -10.38 47.12 -24.61
N LYS A 53 -11.35 46.54 -23.89
CA LYS A 53 -11.23 46.21 -22.47
C LYS A 53 -10.14 45.13 -22.31
N ILE A 54 -8.99 45.50 -21.76
CA ILE A 54 -7.86 44.59 -21.51
C ILE A 54 -8.21 43.78 -20.26
N ILE A 55 -8.85 42.63 -20.44
CA ILE A 55 -8.94 41.63 -19.38
C ILE A 55 -7.57 41.00 -19.21
N LYS A 56 -6.91 41.32 -18.09
CA LYS A 56 -5.64 40.71 -17.71
C LYS A 56 -5.93 39.28 -17.28
N THR A 57 -5.66 38.32 -18.16
CA THR A 57 -5.77 36.90 -17.82
C THR A 57 -4.70 36.55 -16.80
N VAL A 58 -5.13 36.06 -15.64
CA VAL A 58 -4.25 35.52 -14.60
C VAL A 58 -4.42 34.02 -14.55
N PHE A 59 -3.32 33.29 -14.57
CA PHE A 59 -3.34 31.85 -14.44
C PHE A 59 -3.56 31.47 -12.98
N VAL A 60 -4.64 30.76 -12.70
CA VAL A 60 -4.91 30.19 -11.38
C VAL A 60 -4.90 28.67 -11.47
N GLN A 61 -4.30 28.03 -10.47
CA GLN A 61 -4.31 26.58 -10.35
C GLN A 61 -5.02 26.21 -9.06
N LYS A 62 -6.01 25.31 -9.15
CA LYS A 62 -6.78 24.86 -8.00
C LYS A 62 -5.95 23.86 -7.19
N ALA A 63 -5.59 24.22 -5.97
CA ALA A 63 -4.92 23.30 -5.04
C ALA A 63 -5.90 22.20 -4.61
N ILE A 64 -5.46 20.95 -4.74
CA ILE A 64 -6.15 19.77 -4.24
C ILE A 64 -5.25 19.13 -3.18
N ASN A 65 -5.80 18.90 -1.99
CA ASN A 65 -5.04 18.28 -0.90
C ASN A 65 -4.88 16.79 -1.22
N GLY A 66 -3.65 16.31 -1.21
CA GLY A 66 -3.30 14.90 -1.34
C GLY A 66 -2.17 14.58 -0.39
N GLU A 67 -2.10 13.34 0.05
CA GLU A 67 -1.00 12.88 0.89
C GLU A 67 0.25 12.67 0.04
N VAL A 68 1.33 13.37 0.37
CA VAL A 68 2.63 13.22 -0.30
C VAL A 68 3.46 12.25 0.53
N PRO A 69 3.68 11.00 0.08
CA PRO A 69 4.46 10.05 0.84
C PRO A 69 5.92 10.49 0.88
N ILE A 70 6.43 10.71 2.09
CA ILE A 70 7.85 11.02 2.32
C ILE A 70 8.60 9.69 2.45
N THR A 71 9.33 9.28 1.41
CA THR A 71 10.17 8.08 1.46
C THR A 71 11.59 8.43 1.85
N ALA A 72 12.08 7.90 2.97
CA ALA A 72 13.49 8.00 3.36
C ALA A 72 14.27 6.81 2.77
N GLN A 73 15.27 7.09 1.93
CA GLN A 73 16.16 6.08 1.38
C GLN A 73 17.35 5.91 2.32
N SER A 74 17.65 4.68 2.74
CA SER A 74 18.80 4.36 3.59
C SER A 74 19.64 3.27 2.91
N SER A 75 20.95 3.46 2.93
CA SER A 75 21.91 2.49 2.41
C SER A 75 22.50 1.65 3.56
N GLY A 76 22.76 0.38 3.28
CA GLY A 76 23.32 -0.56 4.25
C GLY A 76 23.86 -1.79 3.57
N THR A 77 24.59 -2.62 4.33
CA THR A 77 25.07 -3.90 3.84
C THR A 77 24.02 -4.98 4.06
N VAL A 78 23.93 -5.92 3.12
CA VAL A 78 23.05 -7.07 3.23
C VAL A 78 23.81 -8.26 3.77
N SER A 79 23.22 -8.94 4.74
CA SER A 79 23.70 -10.22 5.27
C SER A 79 22.66 -11.30 4.98
N ALA A 80 23.12 -12.55 4.95
CA ALA A 80 22.21 -13.67 4.80
C ALA A 80 21.21 -13.68 5.96
N LYS A 81 19.92 -13.82 5.65
CA LYS A 81 18.84 -13.89 6.66
C LYS A 81 19.11 -14.99 7.70
N HIS A 82 19.65 -16.13 7.25
CA HIS A 82 20.09 -17.22 8.10
C HIS A 82 21.49 -17.64 7.67
N ARG A 83 22.48 -17.43 8.53
CA ARG A 83 23.84 -17.91 8.36
C ARG A 83 24.08 -18.99 9.42
N LEU A 84 24.58 -20.14 8.98
CA LEU A 84 24.92 -21.26 9.86
C LEU A 84 26.36 -21.66 9.60
N GLU A 85 27.11 -21.85 10.68
CA GLU A 85 28.42 -22.48 10.66
C GLU A 85 28.23 -23.96 11.02
N LEU A 86 28.75 -24.83 10.18
CA LEU A 86 28.60 -26.27 10.36
C LEU A 86 29.89 -26.84 10.96
N TYR A 87 29.69 -27.65 11.99
CA TYR A 87 30.76 -28.38 12.67
C TYR A 87 30.43 -29.87 12.60
N ALA A 88 31.46 -30.70 12.51
CA ALA A 88 31.28 -32.13 12.58
C ALA A 88 30.99 -32.54 14.03
N GLU A 89 29.95 -33.34 14.24
CA GLU A 89 29.65 -33.91 15.57
C GLU A 89 30.73 -34.92 15.99
N VAL A 90 31.28 -35.65 15.03
CA VAL A 90 32.27 -36.70 15.26
C VAL A 90 33.52 -36.45 14.44
N GLN A 91 34.65 -36.92 14.96
CA GLN A 91 35.87 -37.04 14.18
C GLN A 91 35.81 -38.32 13.35
N GLY A 92 36.09 -38.22 12.06
CA GLY A 92 36.05 -39.36 11.15
C GLY A 92 36.66 -39.05 9.79
N VAL A 93 36.78 -40.07 8.96
CA VAL A 93 37.22 -39.93 7.56
C VAL A 93 36.00 -39.61 6.69
N PHE A 94 36.20 -38.81 5.63
CA PHE A 94 35.16 -38.56 4.64
C PHE A 94 34.69 -39.88 4.01
N ASP A 95 33.38 -40.12 4.04
CA ASP A 95 32.75 -41.31 3.48
C ASP A 95 32.00 -40.94 2.18
N GLN A 96 30.97 -40.10 2.29
CA GLN A 96 30.10 -39.75 1.16
C GLN A 96 29.50 -38.35 1.26
N SER A 97 29.09 -37.79 0.13
CA SER A 97 28.31 -36.54 0.04
C SER A 97 27.30 -36.65 -1.08
N ALA A 98 26.17 -35.94 -0.96
CA ALA A 98 25.14 -35.90 -2.00
C ALA A 98 25.59 -35.14 -3.27
N ALA A 99 26.63 -34.31 -3.16
CA ALA A 99 27.21 -33.56 -4.26
C ALA A 99 28.73 -33.45 -4.05
N GLU A 100 29.45 -32.96 -5.07
CA GLU A 100 30.89 -32.75 -4.95
C GLU A 100 31.19 -31.71 -3.86
N PHE A 101 31.85 -32.13 -2.78
CA PHE A 101 32.07 -31.27 -1.61
C PHE A 101 33.13 -30.20 -1.91
N ARG A 102 32.69 -29.08 -2.47
CA ARG A 102 33.52 -27.92 -2.84
C ARG A 102 32.83 -26.62 -2.46
N SER A 103 33.62 -25.58 -2.27
CA SER A 103 33.12 -24.24 -1.96
C SER A 103 32.16 -23.74 -3.04
N GLY A 104 31.05 -23.12 -2.62
CA GLY A 104 30.05 -22.57 -3.53
C GLY A 104 29.00 -23.58 -3.99
N GLN A 105 29.04 -24.84 -3.52
CA GLN A 105 27.99 -25.79 -3.84
C GLN A 105 26.70 -25.59 -3.05
N ALA A 106 25.59 -25.77 -3.76
CA ALA A 106 24.25 -25.67 -3.20
C ALA A 106 23.75 -27.04 -2.71
N TYR A 107 23.23 -27.08 -1.49
CA TYR A 107 22.59 -28.24 -0.91
C TYR A 107 21.12 -27.94 -0.59
N LYS A 108 20.25 -28.92 -0.82
CA LYS A 108 18.84 -28.84 -0.42
C LYS A 108 18.68 -29.31 1.02
N LYS A 109 17.55 -28.94 1.62
CA LYS A 109 17.15 -29.45 2.94
C LYS A 109 17.18 -31.00 2.92
N ASN A 110 17.77 -31.59 3.96
CA ASN A 110 17.97 -33.03 4.15
C ASN A 110 18.92 -33.72 3.15
N GLN A 111 19.73 -32.98 2.40
CA GLN A 111 20.83 -33.59 1.64
C GLN A 111 22.09 -33.73 2.51
N ILE A 112 22.79 -34.84 2.34
CA ILE A 112 24.05 -35.11 3.07
C ILE A 112 25.12 -34.16 2.52
N LEU A 113 25.54 -33.22 3.36
CA LEU A 113 26.64 -32.30 3.05
C LEU A 113 27.98 -33.03 3.12
N ILE A 114 28.25 -33.68 4.25
CA ILE A 114 29.41 -34.56 4.48
C ILE A 114 28.95 -35.71 5.38
N GLY A 115 29.13 -36.93 4.90
CA GLY A 115 29.08 -38.15 5.71
C GLY A 115 30.49 -38.47 6.20
N LEU A 116 30.60 -38.74 7.49
CA LEU A 116 31.84 -39.16 8.13
C LEU A 116 31.70 -40.60 8.59
N ASP A 117 32.76 -41.39 8.38
CA ASP A 117 32.86 -42.73 8.95
C ASP A 117 33.00 -42.64 10.48
N ALA A 118 31.94 -43.02 11.18
CA ALA A 118 31.79 -42.93 12.63
C ALA A 118 31.97 -44.28 13.34
N ARG A 119 32.65 -45.26 12.74
CA ARG A 119 32.85 -46.59 13.34
C ARG A 119 33.55 -46.52 14.70
N GLU A 120 34.59 -45.70 14.83
CA GLU A 120 35.32 -45.52 16.10
C GLU A 120 34.44 -44.89 17.17
N TYR A 121 33.75 -43.79 16.84
CA TYR A 121 32.83 -43.13 17.75
C TYR A 121 31.72 -44.09 18.21
N SER A 122 31.16 -44.87 17.28
CA SER A 122 30.11 -45.84 17.57
C SER A 122 30.61 -46.97 18.47
N ALA A 123 31.83 -47.47 18.23
CA ALA A 123 32.46 -48.48 19.08
C ALA A 123 32.69 -47.94 20.51
N SER A 124 33.18 -46.70 20.63
CA SER A 124 33.33 -46.03 21.92
C SER A 124 31.99 -45.83 22.63
N LEU A 125 30.93 -45.48 21.89
CA LEU A 125 29.58 -45.32 22.45
C LEU A 125 29.05 -46.65 22.99
N VAL A 126 29.24 -47.74 22.24
CA VAL A 126 28.85 -49.08 22.66
C VAL A 126 29.62 -49.51 23.91
N ALA A 127 30.93 -49.26 23.95
CA ALA A 127 31.75 -49.56 25.13
C ALA A 127 31.25 -48.80 26.38
N ALA A 128 31.00 -47.49 26.24
CA ALA A 128 30.46 -46.67 27.33
C ALA A 128 29.08 -47.14 27.79
N LYS A 129 28.22 -47.60 26.86
CA LYS A 129 26.92 -48.19 27.20
C LYS A 129 27.07 -49.48 27.99
N SER A 130 28.00 -50.36 27.60
CA SER A 130 28.27 -51.60 28.34
C SER A 130 28.85 -51.33 29.73
N GLU A 131 29.73 -50.34 29.85
CA GLU A 131 30.26 -49.89 31.15
C GLU A 131 29.14 -49.38 32.06
N PHE A 132 28.27 -48.52 31.54
CA PHE A 132 27.10 -48.05 32.27
C PHE A 132 26.20 -49.20 32.72
N GLN A 133 25.92 -50.17 31.85
CA GLN A 133 25.12 -51.34 32.21
C GLN A 133 25.76 -52.16 33.33
N ASN A 134 27.08 -52.37 33.28
CA ASN A 134 27.80 -53.08 34.32
C ASN A 134 27.72 -52.33 35.66
N LEU A 135 27.85 -50.99 35.65
CA LEU A 135 27.67 -50.16 36.84
C LEU A 135 26.25 -50.25 37.40
N VAL A 136 25.23 -50.17 36.53
CA VAL A 136 23.83 -50.33 36.95
C VAL A 136 23.59 -51.70 37.55
N ILE A 137 24.06 -52.79 36.92
CA ILE A 137 23.93 -54.15 37.45
C ILE A 137 24.63 -54.28 38.81
N GLY A 138 25.78 -53.62 39.00
CA GLY A 138 26.50 -53.62 40.27
C GLY A 138 25.74 -52.91 41.39
N VAL A 139 25.07 -51.79 41.10
CA VAL A 139 24.35 -50.98 42.10
C VAL A 139 22.89 -51.42 42.29
N LEU A 140 22.31 -52.15 41.32
CA LEU A 140 20.91 -52.57 41.36
C LEU A 140 20.54 -53.43 42.58
N PRO A 141 21.36 -54.39 43.05
CA PRO A 141 21.05 -55.14 44.27
C PRO A 141 20.91 -54.24 45.49
N ASP A 142 21.80 -53.25 45.63
CA ASP A 142 21.81 -52.29 46.73
C ASP A 142 20.54 -51.43 46.71
N LEU A 143 20.21 -50.87 45.54
CA LEU A 143 18.95 -50.14 45.35
C LEU A 143 17.73 -51.01 45.63
N ARG A 144 17.74 -52.29 45.25
CA ARG A 144 16.62 -53.19 45.55
C ARG A 144 16.46 -53.43 47.04
N LEU A 145 17.56 -53.48 47.80
CA LEU A 145 17.51 -53.61 49.26
C LEU A 145 17.01 -52.30 49.90
N ASP A 146 17.56 -51.16 49.52
CA ASP A 146 17.20 -49.84 50.06
C ASP A 146 15.74 -49.45 49.79
N TYR A 147 15.17 -49.87 48.65
CA TYR A 147 13.79 -49.57 48.27
C TYR A 147 12.80 -50.73 48.48
N ALA A 148 13.23 -51.86 49.05
CA ALA A 148 12.36 -53.00 49.33
C ALA A 148 11.21 -52.61 50.27
N ASP A 149 11.51 -51.86 51.33
CA ASP A 149 10.53 -51.44 52.34
C ASP A 149 9.46 -50.53 51.73
N ALA A 150 9.84 -49.62 50.82
CA ALA A 150 8.90 -48.75 50.13
C ALA A 150 7.93 -49.53 49.22
N GLN A 151 8.42 -50.58 48.53
CA GLN A 151 7.57 -51.46 47.72
C GLN A 151 6.61 -52.28 48.58
N VAL A 152 7.10 -52.85 49.69
CA VAL A 152 6.25 -53.59 50.64
C VAL A 152 5.18 -52.68 51.24
N ASN A 153 5.53 -51.45 51.61
CA ASN A 153 4.58 -50.47 52.15
C ASN A 153 3.51 -50.08 51.14
N LEU A 154 3.86 -49.86 49.87
CA LEU A 154 2.86 -49.61 48.82
C LEU A 154 1.94 -50.81 48.56
N LEU A 155 2.49 -52.02 48.55
CA LEU A 155 1.70 -53.24 48.38
C LEU A 155 0.71 -53.41 49.54
N ASN A 156 1.17 -53.21 50.77
CA ASN A 156 0.32 -53.24 51.96
C ASN A 156 -0.77 -52.16 51.91
N ALA A 157 -0.45 -50.96 51.44
CA ALA A 157 -1.43 -49.88 51.25
C ALA A 157 -2.48 -50.24 50.18
N GLN A 158 -2.07 -50.85 49.06
CA GLN A 158 -3.01 -51.31 48.01
C GLN A 158 -3.92 -52.44 48.49
N ILE A 159 -3.38 -53.41 49.22
CA ILE A 159 -4.15 -54.51 49.80
C ILE A 159 -5.17 -53.96 50.81
N SER A 160 -4.77 -53.04 51.68
CA SER A 160 -5.68 -52.38 52.62
C SER A 160 -6.76 -51.56 51.90
N ALA A 161 -6.41 -50.83 50.84
CA ALA A 161 -7.36 -50.05 50.07
C ALA A 161 -8.39 -50.93 49.35
N ASN A 162 -7.95 -52.04 48.76
CA ASN A 162 -8.85 -53.00 48.12
C ASN A 162 -9.72 -53.71 49.15
N GLY A 163 -9.14 -54.16 50.27
CA GLY A 163 -9.89 -54.72 51.40
C GLY A 163 -10.99 -53.78 51.91
N ALA A 164 -10.67 -52.50 52.09
CA ALA A 164 -11.64 -51.48 52.50
C ALA A 164 -12.78 -51.31 51.50
N LYS A 165 -12.52 -51.38 50.19
CA LYS A 165 -13.57 -51.35 49.15
C LYS A 165 -14.49 -52.56 49.24
N TYR A 166 -13.95 -53.76 49.47
CA TYR A 166 -14.79 -54.95 49.66
C TYR A 166 -15.65 -54.84 50.92
N GLN A 167 -15.07 -54.38 52.03
CA GLN A 167 -15.82 -54.16 53.28
C GLN A 167 -16.92 -53.11 53.12
N ALA A 168 -16.64 -52.01 52.42
CA ALA A 168 -17.65 -51.01 52.11
C ALA A 168 -18.79 -51.59 51.26
N LYS A 169 -18.47 -52.47 50.29
CA LYS A 169 -19.49 -53.12 49.47
C LYS A 169 -20.34 -54.11 50.28
N LEU A 170 -19.72 -54.85 51.20
CA LEU A 170 -20.42 -55.75 52.11
C LEU A 170 -21.35 -54.98 53.05
N ALA A 171 -20.89 -53.87 53.64
CA ALA A 171 -21.72 -53.01 54.47
C ALA A 171 -22.90 -52.39 53.70
N GLU A 172 -22.69 -52.03 52.42
CA GLU A 172 -23.78 -51.56 51.54
C GLU A 172 -24.82 -52.67 51.31
N LEU A 173 -24.38 -53.90 51.03
CA LEU A 173 -25.26 -55.07 50.87
C LEU A 173 -26.06 -55.36 52.14
N GLU A 174 -25.42 -55.32 53.31
CA GLU A 174 -26.08 -55.51 54.60
C GLU A 174 -27.12 -54.42 54.88
N PHE A 175 -26.78 -53.16 54.59
CA PHE A 175 -27.71 -52.04 54.72
C PHE A 175 -28.93 -52.19 53.80
N LEU A 176 -28.71 -52.60 52.55
CA LEU A 176 -29.81 -52.85 51.60
C LEU A 176 -30.71 -54.01 52.05
N GLN A 177 -30.14 -55.07 52.63
CA GLN A 177 -30.94 -56.16 53.19
C GLN A 177 -31.77 -55.72 54.41
N GLN A 178 -31.17 -54.96 55.33
CA GLN A 178 -31.88 -54.44 56.51
C GLN A 178 -33.00 -53.48 56.12
N THR A 179 -32.74 -52.54 55.21
CA THR A 179 -33.77 -51.61 54.70
C THR A 179 -34.87 -52.33 53.93
N GLY A 180 -34.51 -53.37 53.17
CA GLY A 180 -35.44 -54.24 52.48
C GLY A 180 -36.39 -55.01 53.41
N GLN A 181 -35.86 -55.55 54.52
CA GLN A 181 -36.66 -56.22 55.55
C GLN A 181 -37.64 -55.26 56.26
N LEU A 182 -37.27 -53.98 56.40
CA LEU A 182 -38.13 -52.94 56.98
C LEU A 182 -39.27 -52.52 56.03
N LEU A 183 -39.14 -52.72 54.72
CA LEU A 183 -40.12 -52.30 53.71
C LEU A 183 -41.08 -53.42 53.26
N ASN A 184 -41.01 -54.62 53.86
CA ASN A 184 -41.84 -55.80 53.57
C ASN A 184 -42.06 -56.05 52.06
N VAL A 185 -41.00 -56.01 51.29
CA VAL A 185 -40.97 -56.53 49.93
C VAL A 185 -40.15 -57.82 49.96
N THR A 186 -40.76 -58.93 49.58
CA THR A 186 -40.10 -60.23 49.48
C THR A 186 -39.21 -60.20 48.23
N PHE A 187 -37.89 -60.35 48.42
CA PHE A 187 -36.91 -60.58 47.34
C PHE A 187 -36.73 -62.07 47.11
#